data_AF-A0AAV6HPB7-F1
#
_entry.id   AF-A0AAV6HPB7-F1
#
_cell.length_a   1.000
_cell.length_b   1.000
_cell.length_c   1.000
_cell.angle_alpha   90.00
_cell.angle_beta   90.00
_cell.angle_gamma   90.00
#
_symmetry.space_group_name_H-M   'P 1'
#
loop_
_entity.id
_entity.type
_entity.pdbx_description
1 polymer ?
#
loop_
_entity_poly.entity_id
_entity_poly.type
_entity_poly.pdbx_seq_one_letter_code
_entity_poly.pdbx_strand_id
1 'polypeptide(L)'
;MDCALKCVALLVLLGCAFSKISASLVKDDYEHCKNTVNKWASSSPDLEVKEEKHRLRDLLFFLHVPRTGGRTYFHCKHNCRLLVTHDDYSMMSRLPMEKTSVVTILRNPIDRVFSTYEFSIEVAARFLVHPNLTSVARMAGRLRSKQGGVSTLDIWPWKYLVPWMREDLFARRDARELQGLYSRSNDSYNMEDTVMPLHEYINDPIARDIIHNGATFQIAGLTNNSYIAEAHEVRRCVLKHQTLGEYVLEVAKKRLDNMLYVGLTEDHRESATMFANVVGAQARLDVPEVVLQQIKSLNILDMELYRYAQSSFSKQHKQMMRQLKLQEKDIKFDDPYSAASRNFLLFTISIILLLLFIGLFVKRRRTLKLKL
;
A
#
# COMPACT_ATOMS: atom_id res chain seq x y z
N MET A 1 -1.02 -42.00 51.11
CA MET A 1 -0.45 -41.24 49.98
C MET A 1 -1.41 -41.35 48.81
N ASP A 2 -2.24 -40.33 48.67
CA ASP A 2 -3.54 -40.39 48.01
C ASP A 2 -3.48 -40.59 46.50
N CYS A 3 -4.47 -41.33 45.99
CA CYS A 3 -4.72 -41.53 44.56
C CYS A 3 -4.80 -40.19 43.80
N ALA A 4 -5.26 -39.13 44.46
CA ALA A 4 -5.30 -37.77 43.95
C ALA A 4 -3.90 -37.22 43.63
N LEU A 5 -2.90 -37.44 44.50
CA LEU A 5 -1.54 -36.94 44.30
C LEU A 5 -0.84 -37.65 43.13
N LYS A 6 -1.11 -38.95 42.94
CA LYS A 6 -0.63 -39.71 41.78
C LYS A 6 -1.28 -39.25 40.46
N CYS A 7 -2.58 -38.93 40.47
CA CYS A 7 -3.27 -38.40 39.29
C CYS A 7 -2.75 -37.02 38.89
N VAL A 8 -2.52 -36.12 39.87
CA VAL A 8 -1.95 -34.79 39.61
C VAL A 8 -0.53 -34.92 39.05
N ALA A 9 0.31 -35.80 39.61
CA ALA A 9 1.65 -36.05 39.08
C ALA A 9 1.62 -36.59 37.65
N LEU A 10 0.70 -37.50 37.32
CA LEU A 10 0.54 -38.03 35.97
C LEU A 10 0.10 -36.95 34.96
N LEU A 11 -0.85 -36.10 35.34
CA LEU A 11 -1.32 -34.99 34.49
C LEU A 11 -0.22 -33.95 34.25
N VAL A 12 0.59 -33.64 35.27
CA VAL A 12 1.75 -32.76 35.13
C VAL A 12 2.80 -33.37 34.20
N LEU A 13 3.09 -34.66 34.34
CA LEU A 13 4.04 -35.37 33.45
C LEU A 13 3.54 -35.41 32.00
N LEU A 14 2.25 -35.67 31.78
CA LEU A 14 1.63 -35.65 30.45
C LEU A 14 1.65 -34.23 29.84
N GLY A 15 1.34 -33.20 30.61
CA GLY A 15 1.41 -31.79 30.17
C GLY A 15 2.84 -31.35 29.83
N CYS A 16 3.83 -31.78 30.61
CA CYS A 16 5.25 -31.54 30.34
C CYS A 16 5.73 -32.29 29.08
N ALA A 17 5.32 -33.54 28.89
CA ALA A 17 5.65 -34.32 27.70
C ALA A 17 5.04 -33.70 26.44
N PHE A 18 3.77 -33.29 26.50
CA PHE A 18 3.07 -32.63 25.40
C PHE A 18 3.73 -31.29 25.01
N SER A 19 4.09 -30.47 26.01
CA SER A 19 4.82 -29.22 25.80
C SER A 19 6.18 -29.44 25.13
N LYS A 20 6.93 -30.48 25.52
CA LYS A 20 8.22 -30.84 24.90
C LYS A 20 8.06 -31.30 23.46
N ILE A 21 7.05 -32.13 23.16
CA ILE A 21 6.77 -32.59 21.80
C ILE A 21 6.37 -31.41 20.90
N SER A 22 5.49 -30.53 21.39
CA SER A 22 5.09 -29.32 20.68
C SER A 22 6.28 -28.40 20.41
N ALA A 23 7.17 -28.21 21.39
CA ALA A 23 8.38 -27.39 21.22
C ALA A 23 9.36 -28.01 20.20
N SER A 24 9.51 -29.34 20.20
CA SER A 24 10.34 -30.05 19.20
C SER A 24 9.78 -29.88 17.79
N LEU A 25 8.47 -30.08 17.61
CA LEU A 25 7.80 -29.94 16.31
C LEU A 25 7.93 -28.51 15.77
N VAL A 26 7.79 -27.50 16.63
CA VAL A 26 7.96 -26.09 16.24
C VAL A 26 9.41 -25.80 15.85
N LYS A 27 10.39 -26.39 16.56
CA LYS A 27 11.81 -26.24 16.23
C LYS A 27 12.17 -26.88 14.89
N ASP A 28 11.68 -28.10 14.64
CA ASP A 28 11.95 -28.82 13.39
C ASP A 28 11.31 -28.11 12.19
N ASP A 29 10.09 -27.57 12.37
CA ASP A 29 9.42 -26.76 11.35
C ASP A 29 10.17 -25.44 11.05
N TYR A 30 10.67 -24.75 12.07
CA TYR A 30 11.46 -23.54 11.86
C TYR A 30 12.76 -23.82 11.11
N GLU A 31 13.50 -24.87 11.46
CA GLU A 31 14.74 -25.24 10.76
C GLU A 31 14.47 -25.67 9.32
N HIS A 32 13.39 -26.42 9.06
CA HIS A 32 12.95 -26.71 7.69
C HIS A 32 12.70 -25.42 6.89
N CYS A 33 11.95 -24.49 7.46
CA CYS A 33 11.64 -23.23 6.82
C CYS A 33 12.87 -22.36 6.59
N LYS A 34 13.76 -22.28 7.57
CA LYS A 34 15.03 -21.56 7.47
C LYS A 34 15.90 -22.12 6.36
N ASN A 35 16.05 -23.44 6.29
CA ASN A 35 16.83 -24.10 5.23
C ASN A 35 16.21 -23.87 3.85
N THR A 36 14.88 -23.95 3.74
CA THR A 36 14.14 -23.70 2.50
C THR A 36 14.34 -22.27 2.00
N VAL A 37 14.16 -21.27 2.88
CA VAL A 37 14.32 -19.86 2.54
C VAL A 37 15.77 -19.54 2.20
N ASN A 38 16.75 -20.06 2.97
CA ASN A 38 18.17 -19.86 2.69
C ASN A 38 18.59 -20.45 1.36
N LYS A 39 18.21 -21.70 1.08
CA LYS A 39 18.50 -22.37 -0.19
C LYS A 39 17.93 -21.58 -1.37
N TRP A 40 16.68 -21.12 -1.25
CA TRP A 40 16.06 -20.26 -2.26
C TRP A 40 16.82 -18.95 -2.44
N ALA A 41 17.15 -18.25 -1.35
CA ALA A 41 17.84 -16.96 -1.41
C ALA A 41 19.24 -17.09 -2.03
N SER A 42 20.01 -18.12 -1.66
CA SER A 42 21.33 -18.41 -2.23
C SER A 42 21.28 -18.87 -3.69
N SER A 43 20.15 -19.42 -4.16
CA SER A 43 19.96 -19.77 -5.57
C SER A 43 19.61 -18.58 -6.46
N SER A 44 19.27 -17.43 -5.86
CA SER A 44 18.99 -16.22 -6.63
C SER A 44 20.28 -15.80 -7.34
N PRO A 45 20.29 -15.71 -8.68
CA PRO A 45 21.52 -15.44 -9.42
C PRO A 45 22.13 -14.12 -8.96
N ASP A 46 23.40 -14.16 -8.56
CA ASP A 46 24.24 -12.97 -8.45
C ASP A 46 24.54 -12.53 -9.88
N LEU A 47 23.68 -11.67 -10.43
CA LEU A 47 23.99 -11.01 -11.70
C LEU A 47 25.11 -10.02 -11.42
N GLU A 48 26.34 -10.39 -11.80
CA GLU A 48 27.48 -9.47 -11.79
C GLU A 48 27.08 -8.15 -12.45
N VAL A 49 27.44 -7.04 -11.78
CA VAL A 49 27.19 -5.68 -12.24
C VAL A 49 28.04 -5.44 -13.49
N LYS A 50 27.57 -5.88 -14.66
CA LYS A 50 28.16 -5.52 -15.95
C LYS A 50 27.78 -4.08 -16.29
N GLU A 51 28.74 -3.32 -16.79
CA GLU A 51 28.60 -1.91 -17.22
C GLU A 51 27.44 -1.69 -18.22
N GLU A 52 26.90 -2.75 -18.85
CA GLU A 52 25.74 -2.71 -19.75
C GLU A 52 24.38 -2.53 -19.05
N LYS A 53 24.33 -2.36 -17.71
CA LYS A 53 23.10 -2.20 -16.90
C LYS A 53 22.09 -1.18 -17.44
N HIS A 54 22.59 -0.14 -18.10
CA HIS A 54 21.78 1.00 -18.55
C HIS A 54 21.35 0.92 -20.02
N ARG A 55 21.65 -0.18 -20.72
CA ARG A 55 21.18 -0.39 -22.10
C ARG A 55 19.84 -1.12 -22.08
N LEU A 56 18.82 -0.50 -22.68
CA LEU A 56 17.53 -1.17 -22.89
C LEU A 56 17.72 -2.35 -23.84
N ARG A 57 17.09 -3.47 -23.50
CA ARG A 57 17.04 -4.68 -24.30
C ARG A 57 15.74 -4.74 -25.11
N ASP A 58 15.64 -5.73 -26.00
CA ASP A 58 14.51 -5.89 -26.94
C ASP A 58 13.12 -5.92 -26.29
N LEU A 59 13.01 -6.49 -25.08
CA LEU A 59 11.78 -6.58 -24.30
C LEU A 59 11.89 -5.72 -23.05
N LEU A 60 10.99 -4.75 -22.91
CA LEU A 60 10.77 -4.02 -21.67
C LEU A 60 9.67 -4.71 -20.86
N PHE A 61 10.03 -5.27 -19.71
CA PHE A 61 9.10 -5.84 -18.76
C PHE A 61 8.84 -4.85 -17.62
N PHE A 62 7.64 -4.27 -17.60
CA PHE A 62 7.18 -3.48 -16.46
C PHE A 62 6.50 -4.39 -15.44
N LEU A 63 7.26 -4.70 -14.37
CA LEU A 63 6.75 -5.34 -13.18
C LEU A 63 5.91 -4.33 -12.39
N HIS A 64 4.61 -4.27 -12.68
CA HIS A 64 3.74 -3.24 -12.16
C HIS A 64 3.21 -3.62 -10.76
N VAL A 65 3.72 -2.92 -9.75
CA VAL A 65 3.16 -3.00 -8.40
C VAL A 65 1.81 -2.29 -8.36
N PRO A 66 0.71 -2.94 -7.95
CA PRO A 66 -0.60 -2.31 -7.90
C PRO A 66 -0.61 -1.06 -7.02
N ARG A 67 -1.36 -0.04 -7.46
CA ARG A 67 -1.56 1.24 -6.77
C ARG A 67 -0.31 2.14 -6.67
N THR A 68 0.62 2.03 -7.62
CA THR A 68 1.83 2.88 -7.74
C THR A 68 1.79 3.86 -8.93
N GLY A 69 0.58 4.15 -9.45
CA GLY A 69 0.44 5.07 -10.58
C GLY A 69 1.00 4.54 -11.92
N GLY A 70 1.18 3.22 -12.04
CA GLY A 70 1.86 2.61 -13.20
C GLY A 70 1.19 2.87 -14.55
N ARG A 71 -0.10 3.23 -14.62
CA ARG A 71 -0.79 3.55 -15.89
C ARG A 71 -0.06 4.60 -16.74
N THR A 72 0.65 5.55 -16.11
CA THR A 72 1.47 6.56 -16.79
C THR A 72 2.59 5.93 -17.64
N TYR A 73 3.00 4.70 -17.31
CA TYR A 73 4.16 4.00 -17.87
C TYR A 73 3.76 2.87 -18.84
N PHE A 74 2.47 2.74 -19.17
CA PHE A 74 1.95 1.68 -20.06
C PHE A 74 2.20 1.97 -21.55
N HIS A 75 2.95 3.03 -21.85
CA HIS A 75 3.20 3.48 -23.21
C HIS A 75 4.69 3.67 -23.45
N CYS A 76 5.17 3.02 -24.50
CA CYS A 76 6.54 3.15 -25.00
C CYS A 76 6.45 3.52 -26.48
N LYS A 77 7.16 4.57 -26.93
CA LYS A 77 7.14 5.02 -28.34
C LYS A 77 8.30 4.39 -29.12
N HIS A 78 8.02 3.94 -30.35
CA HIS A 78 8.93 3.34 -31.35
C HIS A 78 9.64 2.03 -30.92
N ASN A 79 9.37 0.92 -31.62
CA ASN A 79 10.06 -0.39 -31.54
C ASN A 79 10.24 -1.06 -30.16
N CYS A 80 9.58 -0.55 -29.13
CA CYS A 80 9.64 -1.08 -27.77
C CYS A 80 8.59 -2.17 -27.57
N ARG A 81 9.01 -3.43 -27.39
CA ARG A 81 8.11 -4.50 -26.96
C ARG A 81 7.90 -4.35 -25.45
N LEU A 82 6.74 -3.83 -25.05
CA LEU A 82 6.40 -3.61 -23.64
C LEU A 82 5.47 -4.72 -23.16
N LEU A 83 5.88 -5.44 -22.12
CA LEU A 83 5.02 -6.32 -21.33
C LEU A 83 4.73 -5.65 -19.99
N VAL A 84 3.45 -5.46 -19.68
CA VAL A 84 3.00 -4.95 -18.38
C VAL A 84 2.13 -6.00 -17.72
N THR A 85 2.44 -6.38 -16.49
CA THR A 85 1.60 -7.29 -15.72
C THR A 85 1.69 -6.99 -14.22
N HIS A 86 0.66 -7.42 -13.50
CA HIS A 86 0.63 -7.47 -12.03
C HIS A 86 1.16 -8.82 -11.51
N ASP A 87 1.70 -9.69 -12.36
CA ASP A 87 2.46 -10.84 -11.92
C ASP A 87 3.68 -10.39 -11.10
N ASP A 88 4.32 -11.35 -10.45
CA ASP A 88 5.55 -11.11 -9.72
C ASP A 88 6.79 -11.44 -10.55
N TYR A 89 7.96 -11.19 -9.98
CA TYR A 89 9.24 -11.40 -10.66
C TYR A 89 9.47 -12.84 -11.13
N SER A 90 8.75 -13.84 -10.60
CA SER A 90 8.85 -15.23 -11.08
C SER A 90 8.46 -15.35 -12.57
N MET A 91 7.72 -14.38 -13.12
CA MET A 91 7.43 -14.29 -14.55
C MET A 91 8.70 -14.22 -15.41
N MET A 92 9.84 -13.75 -14.87
CA MET A 92 11.13 -13.76 -15.57
C MET A 92 11.56 -15.16 -16.02
N SER A 93 11.12 -16.23 -15.35
CA SER A 93 11.37 -17.63 -15.78
C SER A 93 10.71 -17.98 -17.12
N ARG A 94 9.71 -17.20 -17.55
CA ARG A 94 8.97 -17.38 -18.79
C ARG A 94 9.38 -16.38 -19.88
N LEU A 95 10.36 -15.53 -19.61
CA LEU A 95 10.85 -14.49 -20.52
C LEU A 95 12.29 -14.76 -20.95
N PRO A 96 12.72 -14.32 -22.14
CA PRO A 96 14.13 -14.41 -22.55
C PRO A 96 14.97 -13.45 -21.69
N MET A 97 15.56 -13.95 -20.61
CA MET A 97 16.22 -13.12 -19.57
C MET A 97 17.29 -12.18 -20.15
N GLU A 98 18.13 -12.66 -21.07
CA GLU A 98 19.20 -11.89 -21.71
C GLU A 98 18.69 -10.74 -22.59
N LYS A 99 17.43 -10.81 -23.03
CA LYS A 99 16.77 -9.81 -23.89
C LYS A 99 15.73 -8.98 -23.16
N THR A 100 15.60 -9.13 -21.84
CA THR A 100 14.56 -8.48 -21.05
C THR A 100 15.16 -7.45 -20.10
N SER A 101 14.72 -6.20 -20.23
CA SER A 101 14.97 -5.14 -19.24
C SER A 101 13.77 -5.03 -18.32
N VAL A 102 13.99 -5.14 -17.01
CA VAL A 102 12.92 -5.04 -16.02
C VAL A 102 12.87 -3.63 -15.47
N VAL A 103 11.67 -3.09 -15.31
CA VAL A 103 11.43 -1.80 -14.65
C VAL A 103 10.30 -1.95 -13.65
N THR A 104 10.30 -1.12 -12.60
CA THR A 104 9.20 -1.10 -11.64
C THR A 104 9.01 0.28 -11.02
N ILE A 105 7.90 0.43 -10.28
CA ILE A 105 7.58 1.63 -9.52
C ILE A 105 7.02 1.19 -8.18
N LEU A 106 7.58 1.75 -7.12
CA LEU A 106 7.15 1.52 -5.76
C LEU A 106 6.40 2.75 -5.22
N ARG A 107 5.80 2.56 -4.04
CA ARG A 107 5.05 3.56 -3.30
C ARG A 107 5.31 3.35 -1.82
N ASN A 108 5.15 4.39 -1.02
CA ASN A 108 5.02 4.31 0.42
C ASN A 108 4.08 3.15 0.80
N PRO A 109 4.53 2.19 1.62
CA PRO A 109 3.77 0.99 1.92
C PRO A 109 2.45 1.28 2.65
N ILE A 110 2.39 2.32 3.49
CA ILE A 110 1.18 2.72 4.21
C ILE A 110 0.15 3.25 3.20
N ASP A 111 0.56 4.21 2.36
CA ASP A 111 -0.34 4.80 1.36
C ASP A 111 -0.80 3.77 0.32
N ARG A 112 0.04 2.77 0.02
CA ARG A 112 -0.34 1.65 -0.83
C ARG A 112 -1.44 0.80 -0.19
N VAL A 113 -1.40 0.56 1.14
CA VAL A 113 -2.46 -0.16 1.87
C VAL A 113 -3.77 0.62 1.82
N PHE A 114 -3.75 1.92 2.18
CA PHE A 114 -4.94 2.78 2.09
C PHE A 114 -5.53 2.79 0.69
N SER A 115 -4.70 3.02 -0.32
CA SER A 115 -5.16 3.06 -1.71
C SER A 115 -5.65 1.71 -2.23
N THR A 116 -5.19 0.60 -1.65
CA THR A 116 -5.68 -0.75 -1.97
C THR A 116 -7.04 -0.99 -1.33
N TYR A 117 -7.22 -0.59 -0.06
CA TYR A 117 -8.49 -0.64 0.66
C TYR A 117 -9.57 0.16 -0.09
N GLU A 118 -9.32 1.44 -0.34
CA GLU A 118 -10.24 2.33 -1.06
C GLU A 118 -10.61 1.78 -2.43
N PHE A 119 -9.63 1.32 -3.20
CA PHE A 119 -9.88 0.80 -4.55
C PHE A 119 -10.66 -0.53 -4.52
N SER A 120 -10.40 -1.40 -3.55
CA SER A 120 -11.15 -2.66 -3.40
C SER A 120 -12.63 -2.39 -3.15
N ILE A 121 -12.93 -1.40 -2.30
CA ILE A 121 -14.29 -0.93 -1.99
C ILE A 121 -14.92 -0.30 -3.22
N GLU A 122 -14.22 0.64 -3.86
CA GLU A 122 -14.71 1.35 -5.03
C GLU A 122 -15.14 0.37 -6.14
N VAL A 123 -14.28 -0.61 -6.45
CA VAL A 123 -14.57 -1.59 -7.50
C VAL A 123 -15.67 -2.55 -7.08
N ALA A 124 -15.67 -3.01 -5.82
CA ALA A 124 -16.70 -3.91 -5.30
C ALA A 124 -18.09 -3.24 -5.25
N ALA A 125 -18.16 -1.96 -4.86
CA ALA A 125 -19.39 -1.20 -4.75
C ALA A 125 -20.11 -1.03 -6.09
N ARG A 126 -19.39 -1.03 -7.22
CA ARG A 126 -19.99 -1.00 -8.58
C ARG A 126 -20.96 -2.17 -8.83
N PHE A 127 -20.81 -3.27 -8.10
CA PHE A 127 -21.68 -4.43 -8.23
C PHE A 127 -22.96 -4.35 -7.39
N LEU A 128 -23.08 -3.38 -6.46
CA LEU A 128 -24.27 -3.23 -5.60
C LEU A 128 -25.53 -2.79 -6.37
N VAL A 129 -25.39 -2.38 -7.64
CA VAL A 129 -26.51 -2.21 -8.57
C VAL A 129 -27.28 -3.52 -8.80
N HIS A 130 -26.66 -4.67 -8.52
CA HIS A 130 -27.30 -5.98 -8.64
C HIS A 130 -27.99 -6.39 -7.34
N PRO A 131 -29.15 -7.07 -7.42
CA PRO A 131 -29.92 -7.45 -6.24
C PRO A 131 -29.22 -8.51 -5.37
N ASN A 132 -28.40 -9.37 -5.95
CA ASN A 132 -27.67 -10.41 -5.21
C ASN A 132 -26.43 -10.90 -5.99
N LEU A 133 -25.57 -11.66 -5.31
CA LEU A 133 -24.35 -12.23 -5.89
C LEU A 133 -24.64 -13.18 -7.07
N THR A 134 -25.76 -13.91 -7.07
CA THR A 134 -26.17 -14.79 -8.17
C THR A 134 -26.41 -13.99 -9.46
N SER A 135 -27.04 -12.82 -9.35
CA SER A 135 -27.23 -11.90 -10.47
C SER A 135 -25.90 -11.40 -11.02
N VAL A 136 -24.93 -11.10 -10.14
CA VAL A 136 -23.57 -10.69 -10.53
C VAL A 136 -22.87 -11.82 -11.30
N ALA A 137 -22.90 -13.06 -10.79
CA ALA A 137 -22.26 -14.21 -11.43
C ALA A 137 -22.81 -14.48 -12.84
N ARG A 138 -24.13 -14.41 -13.01
CA ARG A 138 -24.80 -14.56 -14.30
C ARG A 138 -24.39 -13.49 -15.31
N MET A 139 -24.22 -12.24 -14.86
CA MET A 139 -23.78 -11.13 -15.69
C MET A 139 -22.30 -11.26 -16.07
N ALA A 140 -21.44 -11.61 -15.11
CA ALA A 140 -20.01 -11.80 -15.33
C ALA A 140 -19.71 -12.92 -16.36
N GLY A 141 -20.45 -14.03 -16.31
CA GLY A 141 -20.34 -15.10 -17.30
C GLY A 141 -20.67 -14.64 -18.73
N ARG A 142 -21.67 -13.75 -18.89
CA ARG A 142 -22.03 -13.17 -20.19
C ARG A 142 -20.98 -12.18 -20.70
N LEU A 143 -20.40 -11.36 -19.83
CA LEU A 143 -19.36 -10.40 -20.22
C LEU A 143 -18.04 -11.09 -20.62
N ARG A 144 -17.60 -12.11 -19.88
CA ARG A 144 -16.39 -12.88 -20.19
C ARG A 144 -16.45 -13.53 -21.59
N SER A 145 -17.63 -13.91 -22.06
CA SER A 145 -17.81 -14.44 -23.41
C SER A 145 -17.70 -13.40 -24.53
N LYS A 146 -17.82 -12.10 -24.22
CA LYS A 146 -17.92 -11.02 -25.22
C LYS A 146 -16.69 -10.11 -25.30
N GLN A 147 -15.85 -10.05 -24.27
CA GLN A 147 -14.67 -9.17 -24.26
C GLN A 147 -13.38 -10.00 -24.31
N GLY A 148 -12.58 -9.82 -25.35
CA GLY A 148 -11.20 -10.32 -25.41
C GLY A 148 -10.20 -9.48 -24.60
N GLY A 149 -10.67 -8.71 -23.61
CA GLY A 149 -9.87 -7.82 -22.78
C GLY A 149 -9.66 -8.37 -21.36
N VAL A 150 -8.57 -7.97 -20.72
CA VAL A 150 -8.23 -8.39 -19.35
C VAL A 150 -9.02 -7.54 -18.35
N SER A 151 -9.88 -8.16 -17.54
CA SER A 151 -10.66 -7.47 -16.50
C SER A 151 -9.83 -7.23 -15.24
N THR A 152 -10.18 -6.20 -14.48
CA THR A 152 -9.71 -6.03 -13.10
C THR A 152 -10.00 -7.28 -12.26
N LEU A 153 -11.09 -8.00 -12.53
CA LEU A 153 -11.42 -9.24 -11.80
C LEU A 153 -10.54 -10.44 -12.15
N ASP A 154 -9.71 -10.35 -13.18
CA ASP A 154 -8.90 -11.48 -13.67
C ASP A 154 -7.41 -11.32 -13.32
N ILE A 155 -7.00 -10.15 -12.80
CA ILE A 155 -5.60 -9.82 -12.49
C ILE A 155 -5.33 -9.82 -11.00
N TRP A 156 -4.12 -10.23 -10.61
CA TRP A 156 -3.65 -10.08 -9.24
C TRP A 156 -3.53 -8.58 -8.87
N PRO A 157 -3.76 -8.17 -7.60
CA PRO A 157 -4.39 -8.89 -6.49
C PRO A 157 -5.93 -8.84 -6.57
N TRP A 158 -6.48 -8.06 -7.49
CA TRP A 158 -7.90 -7.71 -7.55
C TRP A 158 -8.83 -8.90 -7.79
N LYS A 159 -8.36 -9.95 -8.47
CA LYS A 159 -9.08 -11.22 -8.63
C LYS A 159 -9.44 -11.89 -7.30
N TYR A 160 -8.74 -11.54 -6.21
CA TYR A 160 -9.03 -12.01 -4.86
C TYR A 160 -9.72 -10.93 -4.03
N LEU A 161 -9.17 -9.71 -4.03
CA LEU A 161 -9.66 -8.63 -3.15
C LEU A 161 -11.05 -8.12 -3.52
N VAL A 162 -11.36 -8.04 -4.82
CA VAL A 162 -12.66 -7.49 -5.25
C VAL A 162 -13.80 -8.46 -4.96
N PRO A 163 -13.71 -9.78 -5.27
CA PRO A 163 -14.75 -10.72 -4.86
C PRO A 163 -14.97 -10.75 -3.35
N TRP A 164 -13.89 -10.77 -2.55
CA TRP A 164 -13.96 -10.74 -1.09
C TRP A 164 -14.69 -9.49 -0.57
N MET A 165 -14.26 -8.30 -1.00
CA MET A 165 -14.89 -7.04 -0.59
C MET A 165 -16.33 -6.94 -1.10
N ARG A 166 -16.63 -7.51 -2.26
CA ARG A 166 -18.00 -7.56 -2.80
C ARG A 166 -18.91 -8.40 -1.90
N GLU A 167 -18.46 -9.56 -1.42
CA GLU A 167 -19.25 -10.38 -0.50
C GLU A 167 -19.56 -9.64 0.80
N ASP A 168 -18.56 -8.97 1.39
CA ASP A 168 -18.74 -8.13 2.58
C ASP A 168 -19.77 -7.00 2.35
N LEU A 169 -19.65 -6.25 1.26
CA LEU A 169 -20.57 -5.14 0.95
C LEU A 169 -22.02 -5.60 0.74
N PHE A 170 -22.23 -6.76 0.10
CA PHE A 170 -23.56 -7.33 -0.05
C PHE A 170 -24.14 -7.74 1.31
N ALA A 171 -23.34 -8.43 2.15
CA ALA A 171 -23.78 -8.83 3.49
C ALA A 171 -24.19 -7.62 4.34
N ARG A 172 -23.40 -6.54 4.33
CA ARG A 172 -23.71 -5.31 5.07
C ARG A 172 -24.93 -4.56 4.51
N ARG A 173 -25.13 -4.55 3.18
CA ARG A 173 -26.36 -4.01 2.59
C ARG A 173 -27.58 -4.80 3.05
N ASP A 174 -27.55 -6.13 2.92
CA ASP A 174 -28.68 -6.99 3.24
C ASP A 174 -29.01 -6.94 4.75
N ALA A 175 -27.99 -6.85 5.61
CA ALA A 175 -28.18 -6.64 7.05
C ALA A 175 -28.86 -5.30 7.36
N ARG A 176 -28.48 -4.21 6.67
CA ARG A 176 -29.13 -2.89 6.84
C ARG A 176 -30.58 -2.90 6.38
N GLU A 177 -30.88 -3.57 5.27
CA GLU A 177 -32.26 -3.72 4.78
C GLU A 177 -33.15 -4.44 5.79
N LEU A 178 -32.60 -5.42 6.53
CA LEU A 178 -33.32 -6.17 7.57
C LEU A 178 -33.48 -5.39 8.89
N GLN A 179 -32.44 -4.67 9.32
CA GLN A 179 -32.40 -4.04 10.65
C GLN A 179 -33.04 -2.64 10.67
N GLY A 180 -33.07 -1.93 9.54
CA GLY A 180 -33.65 -0.58 9.44
C GLY A 180 -32.94 0.51 10.26
N LEU A 181 -31.86 0.17 10.98
CA LEU A 181 -31.01 1.11 11.71
C LEU A 181 -29.77 1.44 10.87
N TYR A 182 -29.43 2.74 10.84
CA TYR A 182 -28.26 3.26 10.18
C TYR A 182 -27.46 4.11 11.18
N SER A 183 -26.30 3.62 11.60
CA SER A 183 -25.38 4.41 12.42
C SER A 183 -24.49 5.25 11.51
N ARG A 184 -24.70 6.57 11.51
CA ARG A 184 -23.83 7.47 10.77
C ARG A 184 -22.53 7.69 11.55
N SER A 185 -21.46 7.00 11.16
CA SER A 185 -20.10 7.28 11.64
C SER A 185 -19.51 8.48 10.90
N ASN A 186 -18.76 9.32 11.62
CA ASN A 186 -17.95 10.39 11.01
C ASN A 186 -16.54 9.90 10.61
N ASP A 187 -16.16 8.70 11.02
CA ASP A 187 -14.89 8.09 10.65
C ASP A 187 -15.03 7.29 9.35
N SER A 188 -14.45 7.79 8.27
CA SER A 188 -14.51 7.16 6.94
C SER A 188 -13.81 5.80 6.87
N TYR A 189 -12.97 5.47 7.85
CA TYR A 189 -12.27 4.19 7.96
C TYR A 189 -12.85 3.27 9.03
N ASN A 190 -13.91 3.71 9.74
CA ASN A 190 -14.62 2.92 10.73
C ASN A 190 -16.13 3.09 10.56
N MET A 191 -16.68 2.43 9.53
CA MET A 191 -18.10 2.49 9.17
C MET A 191 -18.72 1.08 9.18
N GLU A 192 -18.81 0.47 10.37
CA GLU A 192 -19.26 -0.92 10.57
C GLU A 192 -20.50 -1.30 9.75
N ASP A 193 -21.55 -0.47 9.72
CA ASP A 193 -22.78 -0.83 9.01
C ASP A 193 -22.67 -0.72 7.46
N THR A 194 -21.66 0.00 6.94
CA THR A 194 -21.59 0.37 5.52
C THR A 194 -20.47 -0.36 4.77
N VAL A 195 -19.30 -0.48 5.37
CA VAL A 195 -18.12 -1.08 4.77
C VAL A 195 -17.19 -1.63 5.86
N MET A 196 -16.51 -2.75 5.59
CA MET A 196 -15.51 -3.31 6.48
C MET A 196 -14.57 -2.24 7.04
N PRO A 197 -14.54 -1.99 8.36
CA PRO A 197 -13.59 -1.07 8.96
C PRO A 197 -12.14 -1.39 8.58
N LEU A 198 -11.31 -0.36 8.42
CA LEU A 198 -9.92 -0.53 7.99
C LEU A 198 -9.14 -1.44 8.96
N HIS A 199 -9.38 -1.33 10.26
CA HIS A 199 -8.72 -2.16 11.27
C HIS A 199 -9.10 -3.64 11.15
N GLU A 200 -10.33 -3.95 10.74
CA GLU A 200 -10.79 -5.31 10.43
C GLU A 200 -10.11 -5.78 9.13
N TYR A 201 -10.17 -4.94 8.08
CA TYR A 201 -9.59 -5.22 6.77
C TYR A 201 -8.10 -5.57 6.83
N ILE A 202 -7.27 -4.79 7.53
CA ILE A 202 -5.82 -5.06 7.60
C ILE A 202 -5.49 -6.30 8.44
N ASN A 203 -6.41 -6.78 9.28
CA ASN A 203 -6.22 -7.96 10.12
C ASN A 203 -6.79 -9.24 9.50
N ASP A 204 -7.60 -9.12 8.45
CA ASP A 204 -8.16 -10.25 7.74
C ASP A 204 -7.06 -11.14 7.12
N PRO A 205 -7.19 -12.48 7.16
CA PRO A 205 -6.25 -13.41 6.53
C PRO A 205 -5.98 -13.12 5.05
N ILE A 206 -6.97 -12.68 4.27
CA ILE A 206 -6.82 -12.35 2.85
C ILE A 206 -5.92 -11.12 2.69
N ALA A 207 -6.09 -10.09 3.51
CA ALA A 207 -5.22 -8.91 3.48
C ALA A 207 -3.80 -9.25 3.95
N ARG A 208 -3.66 -10.11 4.96
CA ARG A 208 -2.36 -10.58 5.45
C ARG A 208 -1.59 -11.39 4.42
N ASP A 209 -2.28 -12.21 3.64
CA ASP A 209 -1.67 -12.90 2.52
C ASP A 209 -1.32 -11.89 1.41
N ILE A 210 -2.29 -11.13 0.91
CA ILE A 210 -2.16 -10.47 -0.39
C ILE A 210 -1.53 -9.08 -0.32
N ILE A 211 -1.82 -8.31 0.73
CA ILE A 211 -1.54 -6.87 0.79
C ILE A 211 -0.24 -6.61 1.56
N HIS A 212 -0.11 -7.21 2.75
CA HIS A 212 1.06 -6.99 3.62
C HIS A 212 2.33 -7.52 2.97
N ASN A 213 3.38 -6.71 2.99
CA ASN A 213 4.63 -6.97 2.27
C ASN A 213 4.46 -7.26 0.77
N GLY A 214 3.30 -6.94 0.19
CA GLY A 214 2.94 -7.31 -1.18
C GLY A 214 3.93 -6.80 -2.23
N ALA A 215 4.45 -5.59 -2.06
CA ALA A 215 5.50 -5.06 -2.95
C ALA A 215 6.78 -5.91 -2.86
N THR A 216 7.28 -6.17 -1.65
CA THR A 216 8.46 -7.02 -1.43
C THR A 216 8.27 -8.41 -2.02
N PHE A 217 7.13 -9.06 -1.78
CA PHE A 217 6.84 -10.38 -2.34
C PHE A 217 6.70 -10.35 -3.87
N GLN A 218 6.18 -9.28 -4.46
CA GLN A 218 6.09 -9.16 -5.90
C GLN A 218 7.46 -8.98 -6.55
N ILE A 219 8.33 -8.15 -5.98
CA ILE A 219 9.73 -8.00 -6.44
C ILE A 219 10.52 -9.30 -6.21
N ALA A 220 10.29 -9.97 -5.08
CA ALA A 220 10.93 -11.25 -4.75
C ALA A 220 10.35 -12.45 -5.53
N GLY A 221 9.27 -12.29 -6.30
CA GLY A 221 8.68 -13.41 -7.04
C GLY A 221 8.11 -14.49 -6.11
N LEU A 222 7.48 -14.06 -5.02
CA LEU A 222 6.93 -14.88 -3.93
C LEU A 222 5.47 -14.53 -3.63
N THR A 223 4.72 -13.96 -4.59
CA THR A 223 3.28 -13.74 -4.37
C THR A 223 2.53 -15.08 -4.41
N ASN A 224 1.28 -15.10 -3.96
CA ASN A 224 0.42 -16.26 -4.18
C ASN A 224 0.09 -16.52 -5.67
N ASN A 225 0.56 -15.67 -6.58
CA ASN A 225 0.44 -15.79 -8.03
C ASN A 225 1.79 -16.12 -8.71
N SER A 226 2.80 -16.55 -7.94
CA SER A 226 4.10 -16.97 -8.47
C SER A 226 3.97 -18.14 -9.43
N TYR A 227 4.83 -18.19 -10.45
CA TYR A 227 4.88 -19.26 -11.45
C TYR A 227 5.82 -20.42 -11.09
N ILE A 228 6.52 -20.31 -9.96
CA ILE A 228 7.54 -21.25 -9.51
C ILE A 228 7.02 -21.97 -8.26
N ALA A 229 7.03 -23.30 -8.25
CA ALA A 229 6.43 -24.09 -7.17
C ALA A 229 7.13 -23.84 -5.82
N GLU A 230 8.46 -23.74 -5.82
CA GLU A 230 9.28 -23.47 -4.64
C GLU A 230 8.90 -22.13 -3.98
N ALA A 231 8.46 -21.14 -4.77
CA ALA A 231 8.07 -19.83 -4.26
C ALA A 231 6.91 -19.91 -3.26
N HIS A 232 5.97 -20.85 -3.46
CA HIS A 232 4.83 -21.01 -2.56
C HIS A 232 5.22 -21.59 -1.21
N GLU A 233 6.23 -22.47 -1.17
CA GLU A 233 6.75 -23.01 0.09
C GLU A 233 7.55 -21.96 0.86
N VAL A 234 8.45 -21.24 0.17
CA VAL A 234 9.22 -20.12 0.74
C VAL A 234 8.27 -19.07 1.31
N ARG A 235 7.24 -18.68 0.54
CA ARG A 235 6.21 -17.74 0.99
C ARG A 235 5.51 -18.22 2.26
N ARG A 236 5.09 -19.48 2.32
CA ARG A 236 4.44 -20.06 3.51
C ARG A 236 5.34 -19.96 4.73
N CYS A 237 6.62 -20.29 4.58
CA CYS A 237 7.61 -20.21 5.64
C CYS A 237 7.80 -18.79 6.18
N VAL A 238 7.87 -17.80 5.28
CA VAL A 238 8.08 -16.39 5.66
C VAL A 238 6.83 -15.77 6.31
N LEU A 239 5.64 -16.15 5.85
CA LEU A 239 4.39 -15.72 6.49
C LEU A 239 4.24 -16.31 7.90
N LYS A 240 4.72 -17.55 8.11
CA LYS A 240 4.70 -18.21 9.42
C LYS A 240 5.78 -17.67 10.36
N HIS A 241 6.99 -17.49 9.85
CA HIS A 241 8.18 -17.09 10.59
C HIS A 241 8.72 -15.77 10.05
N GLN A 242 8.19 -14.66 10.55
CA GLN A 242 8.48 -13.32 10.01
C GLN A 242 9.96 -12.94 10.03
N THR A 243 10.76 -13.51 10.94
CA THR A 243 12.21 -13.31 11.01
C THR A 243 12.93 -13.77 9.73
N LEU A 244 12.38 -14.75 9.01
CA LEU A 244 12.90 -15.21 7.72
C LEU A 244 12.66 -14.20 6.59
N GLY A 245 11.87 -13.15 6.83
CA GLY A 245 11.59 -12.09 5.88
C GLY A 245 12.82 -11.27 5.48
N GLU A 246 13.86 -11.25 6.31
CA GLU A 246 15.13 -10.57 6.00
C GLU A 246 15.80 -11.14 4.74
N TYR A 247 15.83 -12.46 4.59
CA TYR A 247 16.36 -13.12 3.39
C TYR A 247 15.58 -12.73 2.13
N VAL A 248 14.26 -12.62 2.23
CA VAL A 248 13.39 -12.18 1.13
C VAL A 248 13.67 -10.73 0.76
N LEU A 249 13.85 -9.86 1.76
CA LEU A 249 14.15 -8.46 1.56
C LEU A 249 15.50 -8.28 0.85
N GLU A 250 16.53 -9.05 1.22
CA GLU A 250 17.83 -8.99 0.55
C GLU A 250 17.76 -9.43 -0.91
N VAL A 251 17.00 -10.50 -1.22
CA VAL A 251 16.74 -10.90 -2.62
C VAL A 251 15.97 -9.80 -3.38
N ALA A 252 14.97 -9.18 -2.75
CA ALA A 252 14.21 -8.10 -3.37
C ALA A 252 15.10 -6.89 -3.68
N LYS A 253 15.97 -6.47 -2.75
CA LYS A 253 16.96 -5.40 -2.96
C LYS A 253 17.89 -5.71 -4.12
N LYS A 254 18.53 -6.89 -4.13
CA LYS A 254 19.38 -7.34 -5.23
C LYS A 254 18.67 -7.29 -6.59
N ARG A 255 17.38 -7.64 -6.63
CA ARG A 255 16.60 -7.57 -7.87
C ARG A 255 16.31 -6.15 -8.29
N LEU A 256 15.92 -5.27 -7.36
CA LEU A 256 15.75 -3.83 -7.64
C LEU A 256 17.05 -3.22 -8.17
N ASP A 257 18.18 -3.56 -7.54
CA ASP A 257 19.50 -3.11 -7.98
C ASP A 257 19.81 -3.56 -9.40
N ASN A 258 19.25 -4.68 -9.87
CA ASN A 258 19.47 -5.19 -11.23
C ASN A 258 18.40 -4.74 -12.24
N MET A 259 17.38 -3.98 -11.83
CA MET A 259 16.40 -3.41 -12.76
C MET A 259 17.00 -2.25 -13.55
N LEU A 260 16.54 -2.09 -14.79
CA LEU A 260 16.92 -0.94 -15.64
C LEU A 260 16.47 0.38 -15.01
N TYR A 261 15.33 0.37 -14.32
CA TYR A 261 14.73 1.54 -13.68
C TYR A 261 13.81 1.15 -12.52
N VAL A 262 13.90 1.91 -11.42
CA VAL A 262 13.00 1.84 -10.27
C VAL A 262 12.50 3.26 -9.99
N GLY A 263 11.18 3.46 -10.06
CA GLY A 263 10.53 4.73 -9.74
C GLY A 263 9.85 4.74 -8.38
N LEU A 264 9.51 5.95 -7.90
CA LEU A 264 8.67 6.17 -6.72
C LEU A 264 7.42 6.96 -7.10
N THR A 265 6.29 6.58 -6.52
CA THR A 265 5.00 7.22 -6.77
C THR A 265 4.96 8.63 -6.20
N GLU A 266 5.58 8.84 -5.05
CA GLU A 266 5.66 10.12 -4.34
C GLU A 266 6.44 11.15 -5.16
N ASP A 267 7.51 10.71 -5.83
CA ASP A 267 8.34 11.51 -6.72
C ASP A 267 7.92 11.34 -8.18
N HIS A 268 6.60 11.42 -8.45
CA HIS A 268 6.02 11.04 -9.74
C HIS A 268 6.66 11.77 -10.93
N ARG A 269 6.93 13.07 -10.79
CA ARG A 269 7.45 13.91 -11.88
C ARG A 269 8.89 13.55 -12.22
N GLU A 270 9.74 13.42 -11.20
CA GLU A 270 11.14 13.03 -11.31
C GLU A 270 11.23 11.60 -11.85
N SER A 271 10.40 10.70 -11.32
CA SER A 271 10.28 9.31 -11.77
C SER A 271 9.90 9.23 -13.25
N ALA A 272 8.82 9.91 -13.67
CA ALA A 272 8.38 9.91 -15.06
C ALA A 272 9.43 10.52 -16.01
N THR A 273 10.12 11.58 -15.56
CA THR A 273 11.20 12.21 -16.33
C THR A 273 12.39 11.27 -16.52
N MET A 274 12.82 10.60 -15.43
CA MET A 274 13.91 9.64 -15.47
C MET A 274 13.56 8.42 -16.33
N PHE A 275 12.34 7.88 -16.19
CA PHE A 275 11.85 6.79 -17.03
C PHE A 275 11.85 7.19 -18.52
N ALA A 276 11.34 8.38 -18.85
CA ALA A 276 11.33 8.88 -20.22
C ALA A 276 12.75 9.07 -20.78
N ASN A 277 13.75 9.35 -19.94
CA ASN A 277 15.15 9.41 -20.37
C ASN A 277 15.74 8.02 -20.58
N VAL A 278 15.50 7.07 -19.65
CA VAL A 278 16.04 5.71 -19.72
C VAL A 278 15.43 4.91 -20.88
N VAL A 279 14.11 5.01 -21.06
CA VAL A 279 13.35 4.22 -22.04
C VAL A 279 13.07 5.03 -23.31
N GLY A 280 12.78 6.33 -23.19
CA GLY A 280 12.34 7.16 -24.32
C GLY A 280 13.45 7.96 -25.03
N ALA A 281 14.62 8.18 -24.42
CA ALA A 281 15.70 8.92 -25.08
C ALA A 281 16.50 8.09 -26.08
N GLN A 282 16.25 6.79 -26.19
CA GLN A 282 17.05 5.94 -27.06
C GLN A 282 16.86 6.23 -28.55
N ALA A 283 15.71 6.74 -28.96
CA ALA A 283 15.52 7.27 -30.32
C ALA A 283 16.27 8.59 -30.57
N ARG A 284 16.66 9.33 -29.51
CA ARG A 284 17.44 10.59 -29.61
C ARG A 284 18.94 10.35 -29.59
N LEU A 285 19.40 9.21 -29.09
CA LEU A 285 20.82 8.81 -29.11
C LEU A 285 21.32 8.54 -30.54
N ASP A 286 20.43 8.18 -31.47
CA ASP A 286 20.76 7.97 -32.89
C ASP A 286 20.84 9.29 -33.68
N VAL A 287 20.41 10.41 -33.11
CA VAL A 287 20.48 11.72 -33.79
C VAL A 287 21.87 12.33 -33.55
N PRO A 288 22.66 12.59 -34.61
CA PRO A 288 23.99 13.16 -34.45
C PRO A 288 23.95 14.50 -33.69
N GLU A 289 24.90 14.74 -32.78
CA GLU A 289 24.96 15.97 -31.98
C GLU A 289 24.95 17.24 -32.86
N VAL A 290 25.54 17.18 -34.05
CA VAL A 290 25.52 18.27 -35.04
C VAL A 290 24.08 18.66 -35.41
N VAL A 291 23.20 17.68 -35.62
CA VAL A 291 21.78 17.92 -35.93
C VAL A 291 21.06 18.50 -34.71
N LEU A 292 21.37 18.03 -33.49
CA LEU A 292 20.79 18.59 -32.26
C LEU A 292 21.19 20.06 -32.06
N GLN A 293 22.44 20.41 -32.34
CA GLN A 293 22.91 21.80 -32.27
C GLN A 293 22.23 22.67 -33.33
N GLN A 294 22.06 22.16 -34.54
CA GLN A 294 21.31 22.85 -35.60
C GLN A 294 19.84 23.07 -35.20
N ILE A 295 19.17 22.07 -34.61
CA ILE A 295 17.80 22.23 -34.09
C ILE A 295 17.77 23.32 -33.01
N LYS A 296 18.71 23.31 -32.05
CA LYS A 296 18.79 24.34 -31.00
C LYS A 296 18.99 25.74 -31.59
N SER A 297 19.86 25.90 -32.60
CA SER A 297 20.10 27.20 -33.22
C SER A 297 18.88 27.72 -34.00
N LEU A 298 18.14 26.82 -34.66
CA LEU A 298 16.92 27.17 -35.39
C LEU A 298 15.73 27.48 -34.47
N ASN A 299 15.75 26.99 -33.22
CA ASN A 299 14.68 27.16 -32.23
C ASN A 299 15.10 28.06 -31.06
N ILE A 300 15.94 29.08 -31.30
CA ILE A 300 16.52 29.89 -30.23
C ILE A 300 15.46 30.58 -29.36
N LEU A 301 14.37 31.07 -29.96
CA LEU A 301 13.27 31.73 -29.26
C LEU A 301 12.51 30.74 -28.35
N ASP A 302 12.22 29.54 -28.85
CA ASP A 302 11.54 28.50 -28.08
C ASP A 302 12.42 27.99 -26.94
N MET A 303 13.73 27.89 -27.16
CA MET A 303 14.69 27.55 -26.10
C MET A 303 14.71 28.61 -24.99
N GLU A 304 14.58 29.89 -25.33
CA GLU A 304 14.48 30.97 -24.34
C GLU A 304 13.14 30.96 -23.60
N LEU A 305 12.03 30.83 -24.33
CA LEU A 305 10.69 30.69 -23.74
C LEU A 305 10.62 29.49 -22.79
N TYR A 306 11.20 28.35 -23.18
CA TYR A 306 11.24 27.15 -22.36
C TYR A 306 12.04 27.37 -21.07
N ARG A 307 13.21 28.03 -21.13
CA ARG A 307 13.98 28.39 -19.92
C ARG A 307 13.19 29.30 -18.98
N TYR A 308 12.48 30.29 -19.53
CA TYR A 308 11.61 31.17 -18.75
C TYR A 308 10.48 30.37 -18.07
N ALA A 309 9.84 29.46 -18.81
CA ALA A 309 8.79 28.59 -18.29
C ALA A 309 9.31 27.66 -17.18
N GLN A 310 10.52 27.09 -17.33
CA GLN A 310 11.16 26.26 -16.30
C GLN A 310 11.41 27.04 -15.00
N SER A 311 11.87 28.29 -15.10
CA SER A 311 12.06 29.18 -13.95
C SER A 311 10.73 29.50 -13.26
N SER A 312 9.70 29.82 -14.05
CA SER A 312 8.35 30.12 -13.56
C SER A 312 7.72 28.92 -12.85
N PHE A 313 7.79 27.74 -13.45
CA PHE A 313 7.33 26.48 -12.83
C PHE A 313 8.05 26.22 -11.50
N SER A 314 9.37 26.37 -11.47
CA SER A 314 10.17 26.11 -10.25
C SER A 314 9.79 27.05 -9.10
N LYS A 315 9.49 28.32 -9.39
CA LYS A 315 9.01 29.29 -8.40
C LYS A 315 7.63 28.92 -7.87
N GLN A 316 6.67 28.65 -8.76
CA GLN A 316 5.31 28.27 -8.39
C GLN A 316 5.29 26.96 -7.58
N HIS A 317 6.05 25.96 -8.00
CA HIS A 317 6.13 24.68 -7.32
C HIS A 317 6.72 24.82 -5.91
N LYS A 318 7.81 25.59 -5.74
CA LYS A 318 8.38 25.90 -4.41
C LYS A 318 7.37 26.61 -3.50
N GLN A 319 6.57 27.53 -4.04
CA GLN A 319 5.55 28.25 -3.28
C GLN A 319 4.41 27.32 -2.82
N MET A 320 3.90 26.48 -3.73
CA MET A 320 2.87 25.48 -3.42
C MET A 320 3.36 24.49 -2.35
N MET A 321 4.57 23.96 -2.49
CA MET A 321 5.13 23.02 -1.51
C MET A 321 5.35 23.67 -0.13
N ARG A 322 5.66 24.96 -0.07
CA ARG A 322 5.71 25.71 1.20
C ARG A 322 4.32 25.81 1.84
N GLN A 323 3.27 26.07 1.05
CA GLN A 323 1.89 26.14 1.54
C GLN A 323 1.44 24.79 2.10
N LEU A 324 1.70 23.69 1.39
CA LEU A 324 1.37 22.33 1.86
C LEU A 324 2.08 21.99 3.18
N LYS A 325 3.36 22.35 3.33
CA LYS A 325 4.11 22.14 4.59
C LYS A 325 3.60 23.00 5.75
N LEU A 326 3.10 24.20 5.47
CA LEU A 326 2.48 25.05 6.48
C LEU A 326 1.14 24.45 6.93
N GLN A 327 0.34 23.99 5.99
CA GLN A 327 -0.94 23.33 6.27
C GLN A 327 -0.77 22.02 7.06
N GLU A 328 0.27 21.22 6.76
CA GLU A 328 0.60 20.01 7.52
C GLU A 328 1.08 20.34 8.96
N LYS A 329 1.77 21.48 9.15
CA LYS A 329 2.19 21.96 10.47
C LYS A 329 1.02 22.48 11.30
N ASP A 330 0.08 23.19 10.70
CA ASP A 330 -1.11 23.70 11.39
C ASP A 330 -1.97 22.52 11.89
N ILE A 331 -2.09 21.45 11.11
CA ILE A 331 -2.79 20.20 11.53
C ILE A 331 -2.10 19.52 12.72
N LYS A 332 -0.77 19.65 12.86
CA LYS A 332 -0.02 19.08 14.00
C LYS A 332 -0.02 19.95 15.25
N PHE A 333 -0.49 21.21 15.19
CA PHE A 333 -0.43 22.16 16.31
C PHE A 333 -1.77 22.35 17.06
N ASP A 334 -2.86 21.74 16.60
CA ASP A 334 -4.09 21.63 17.37
C ASP A 334 -3.97 20.52 18.43
N ASP A 335 -3.17 20.80 19.47
CA ASP A 335 -3.08 20.00 20.68
C ASP A 335 -4.38 20.19 21.52
N PRO A 336 -5.17 19.13 21.78
CA PRO A 336 -6.43 19.23 22.54
C PRO A 336 -6.25 19.81 23.96
N TYR A 337 -5.03 19.81 24.50
CA TYR A 337 -4.72 20.41 25.80
C TYR A 337 -4.82 21.95 25.81
N SER A 338 -4.62 22.62 24.67
CA SER A 338 -4.70 24.08 24.54
C SER A 338 -6.14 24.60 24.61
N ALA A 339 -7.09 23.89 23.99
CA ALA A 339 -8.50 24.23 24.03
C ALA A 339 -9.11 23.97 25.42
N ALA A 340 -8.70 22.88 26.09
CA ALA A 340 -9.14 22.56 27.44
C ALA A 340 -8.67 23.59 28.48
N SER A 341 -7.43 24.10 28.37
CA SER A 341 -6.89 25.08 29.33
C SER A 341 -7.57 26.46 29.23
N ARG A 342 -7.90 26.92 28.01
CA ARG A 342 -8.65 28.17 27.78
C ARG A 342 -10.05 28.10 28.35
N ASN A 343 -10.74 26.97 28.19
CA ASN A 343 -12.07 26.76 28.75
C ASN A 343 -12.03 26.68 30.29
N PHE A 344 -11.01 26.05 30.87
CA PHE A 344 -10.82 26.00 32.32
C PHE A 344 -10.57 27.40 32.92
N LEU A 345 -9.76 28.23 32.25
CA LEU A 345 -9.49 29.60 32.68
C LEU A 345 -10.75 30.49 32.64
N LEU A 346 -11.58 30.33 31.61
CA LEU A 346 -12.86 31.05 31.50
C LEU A 346 -13.87 30.62 32.58
N PHE A 347 -13.90 29.33 32.92
CA PHE A 347 -14.74 28.81 34.01
C PHE A 347 -14.29 29.33 35.37
N THR A 348 -12.99 29.37 35.66
CA THR A 348 -12.48 29.87 36.94
C THR A 348 -12.75 31.37 37.12
N ILE A 349 -12.56 32.18 36.07
CA ILE A 349 -12.91 33.62 36.09
C ILE A 349 -14.41 33.82 36.35
N SER A 350 -15.26 33.01 35.72
CA SER A 350 -16.72 33.10 35.89
C SER A 350 -17.16 32.77 37.32
N ILE A 351 -16.54 31.76 37.95
CA ILE A 351 -16.80 31.38 39.35
C ILE A 351 -16.34 32.50 40.30
N ILE A 352 -15.16 33.09 40.07
CA ILE A 352 -14.64 34.19 40.89
C ILE A 352 -15.57 35.42 40.81
N LEU A 353 -16.05 35.76 39.61
CA LEU A 353 -17.01 36.85 39.42
C LEU A 353 -18.35 36.58 40.12
N LEU A 354 -18.85 35.33 40.08
CA LEU A 354 -20.06 34.94 40.78
C LEU A 354 -19.91 35.06 42.31
N LEU A 355 -18.77 34.62 42.85
CA LEU A 355 -18.47 34.72 44.28
C LEU A 355 -18.31 36.17 44.73
N LEU A 356 -17.68 37.02 43.92
CA LEU A 356 -17.62 38.47 44.15
C LEU A 356 -19.01 39.10 44.13
N PHE A 357 -19.86 38.71 43.18
CA PHE A 357 -21.23 39.21 43.07
C PHE A 357 -22.05 38.81 44.30
N ILE A 358 -21.98 37.54 44.73
CA ILE A 358 -22.64 37.05 45.95
C ILE A 358 -22.10 37.80 47.19
N GLY A 359 -20.78 37.98 47.30
CA GLY A 359 -20.15 38.73 48.38
C GLY A 359 -20.64 40.18 48.47
N LEU A 360 -20.73 40.88 47.32
CA LEU A 360 -21.28 42.23 47.23
C LEU A 360 -22.78 42.27 47.55
N PHE A 361 -23.55 41.26 47.14
CA PHE A 361 -24.99 41.16 47.42
C PHE A 361 -25.27 40.90 48.91
N VAL A 362 -24.47 40.06 49.56
CA VAL A 362 -24.54 39.79 51.00
C VAL A 362 -24.10 41.02 51.80
N LYS A 363 -23.09 41.77 51.33
CA LYS A 363 -22.68 43.05 51.94
C LYS A 363 -23.77 44.12 51.80
N ARG A 364 -24.45 44.19 50.64
CA ARG A 364 -25.58 45.11 50.37
C ARG A 364 -26.84 44.78 51.17
N ARG A 365 -27.10 43.50 51.50
CA ARG A 365 -28.20 43.13 52.40
C ARG A 365 -27.94 43.45 53.88
N ARG A 366 -26.67 43.57 54.31
CA ARG A 366 -26.36 43.98 55.70
C ARG A 366 -26.48 45.48 55.96
N THR A 367 -26.55 46.32 54.93
CA THR A 367 -26.64 47.79 55.05
C THR A 367 -28.04 48.38 54.80
N LEU A 368 -29.04 47.56 54.47
CA LEU A 368 -30.45 47.98 54.35
C LEU A 368 -31.29 47.35 55.47
N LYS A 369 -31.07 47.81 56.70
CA LYS A 369 -32.10 47.80 57.75
C LYS A 369 -32.89 49.11 57.64
N LEU A 370 -33.88 49.15 56.76
CA LEU A 370 -34.96 50.12 56.87
C LEU A 370 -35.95 49.56 57.90
N LYS A 371 -36.02 50.24 59.05
CA LYS A 371 -37.06 50.08 60.07
C LYS A 371 -38.40 50.49 59.44
N LEU A 372 -39.43 49.66 59.63
CA LEU A 372 -40.74 50.18 60.05
C LEU A 372 -40.72 50.25 61.57
#